data_AF-A0A0F3GYS4-F1
#
_entry.id   AF-A0A0F3GYS4-F1
#
_cell.length_a   1.000
_cell.length_b   1.000
_cell.length_c   1.000
_cell.angle_alpha   90.00
_cell.angle_beta   90.00
_cell.angle_gamma   90.00
#
_symmetry.space_group_name_H-M   'P 1'
#
loop_
_entity.id
_entity.type
_entity.pdbx_description
1 polymer ?
#
loop_
_entity_poly.entity_id
_entity_poly.type
_entity_poly.pdbx_seq_one_letter_code
_entity_poly.pdbx_strand_id
1 'polypeptide(L)'
;MILCRKDGINRSYVDVNQLIGWVLGIMEIGTMPILAINVTAMSNILHRETKYKSKGYFFNLRTGGFSDMNVTDVIISILIGGAMSAFFALYFRQLYRKKEIELQGKQTETIREAEKEAEKIKKEALLEAKDTKYQVKAEAEKEIKEKRQEITHVEKRLRHKEELLDKKLDQFEKKDSEFSKREKEFGKKEQAQQDREKEYERLLQIETEKLEKISGITSEEAKSQLLKKVEDEVKLETGRLIKQIEQEAKEESEKRAKHIISLAIQRYSGEHVCDATVTAVTLPNEEMKGRIIGREGRNIRALEAATGVDFIVDDTPEAVTLSGFDPVRREIARISLERLISDGRIHPARIEEIVEKVRKEVNNAMREEGEKAVFDLGLTAVHPEFIKLLGRLKYRTSYGQNVLQHSKEVAYFAGMMAGELKADVKLAKRSGLLHDIGKALDHEIEGPHHEIGAAFAKKYGEDERVINAMLVHHGDGDPICVESALVTAADALSAARPGVRRESIENYIKRLQKLEEIAMSYTGVDKCYAIQAGREIRIIVKPEDTTDEMSYLISREIAKKIESEMTYPGQIKIMVIREARFVEYAR
;
A
#
# COMPACT_ATOMS: atom_id res chain seq x y z
N MET A 1 12.79 -43.96 32.68
CA MET A 1 12.23 -45.07 31.88
C MET A 1 12.52 -44.77 30.41
N ILE A 2 13.61 -45.30 29.86
CA ILE A 2 13.74 -46.58 29.13
C ILE A 2 13.17 -46.51 27.69
N LEU A 3 14.13 -46.53 26.73
CA LEU A 3 14.15 -47.11 25.36
C LEU A 3 13.16 -46.54 24.30
N CYS A 4 13.49 -46.41 23.01
CA CYS A 4 14.35 -47.24 22.16
C CYS A 4 14.85 -46.51 20.88
N ARG A 5 15.98 -47.00 20.33
CA ARG A 5 16.51 -46.82 18.95
C ARG A 5 15.52 -47.44 17.91
N LYS A 6 15.59 -47.31 16.58
CA LYS A 6 16.65 -47.03 15.58
C LYS A 6 15.99 -46.78 14.20
N ASP A 7 16.83 -46.44 13.21
CA ASP A 7 16.66 -46.36 11.74
C ASP A 7 16.31 -44.95 11.22
N GLY A 8 16.97 -44.34 10.23
CA GLY A 8 18.10 -44.71 9.38
C GLY A 8 18.17 -43.75 8.18
N ILE A 9 19.29 -43.01 8.06
CA ILE A 9 19.98 -42.57 6.82
C ILE A 9 19.41 -41.41 5.94
N ASN A 10 20.23 -40.34 5.88
CA ASN A 10 20.58 -39.38 4.82
C ASN A 10 19.54 -38.49 4.12
N ARG A 11 19.62 -37.17 4.41
CA ARG A 11 20.31 -36.11 3.63
C ARG A 11 19.82 -34.76 4.14
N SER A 12 20.73 -33.88 4.56
CA SER A 12 20.45 -32.46 4.67
C SER A 12 21.67 -31.64 4.25
N TYR A 13 21.36 -30.71 3.36
CA TYR A 13 22.22 -29.68 2.80
C TYR A 13 22.56 -28.61 3.86
N VAL A 14 23.80 -28.11 3.74
CA VAL A 14 24.28 -26.73 3.95
C VAL A 14 23.73 -25.96 5.15
N ASP A 15 24.65 -25.61 6.06
CA ASP A 15 24.56 -24.31 6.70
C ASP A 15 25.94 -23.66 6.80
N VAL A 16 25.93 -22.38 6.46
CA VAL A 16 27.03 -21.43 6.38
C VAL A 16 27.02 -20.68 7.69
N ASN A 17 28.07 -20.82 8.50
CA ASN A 17 28.29 -19.92 9.62
C ASN A 17 29.78 -19.74 9.91
N GLN A 18 30.16 -18.47 9.93
CA GLN A 18 30.99 -17.80 10.95
C GLN A 18 32.37 -18.41 11.25
N LEU A 19 33.50 -17.80 10.90
CA LEU A 19 34.01 -16.47 11.33
C LEU A 19 34.38 -16.46 12.84
N ILE A 20 35.65 -16.09 13.11
CA ILE A 20 36.38 -15.96 14.39
C ILE A 20 37.14 -17.26 14.81
N GLY A 21 38.46 -17.29 15.03
CA GLY A 21 39.51 -16.28 15.00
C GLY A 21 40.87 -16.81 15.50
N TRP A 22 41.91 -16.00 15.26
CA TRP A 22 43.16 -15.81 16.04
C TRP A 22 44.33 -16.84 15.99
N VAL A 23 45.38 -16.44 15.25
CA VAL A 23 46.77 -16.20 15.69
C VAL A 23 47.61 -17.32 16.36
N LEU A 24 48.62 -17.77 15.60
CA LEU A 24 50.00 -18.21 15.93
C LEU A 24 50.26 -19.44 16.83
N GLY A 25 51.07 -20.38 16.33
CA GLY A 25 51.75 -21.36 17.20
C GLY A 25 52.48 -22.54 16.55
N ILE A 26 53.65 -22.29 15.94
CA ILE A 26 54.89 -23.12 15.97
C ILE A 26 54.81 -24.64 15.69
N MET A 27 55.46 -25.13 14.62
CA MET A 27 56.58 -26.11 14.66
C MET A 27 56.86 -26.75 13.29
N GLU A 28 58.16 -26.92 13.04
CA GLU A 28 58.83 -27.65 11.97
C GLU A 28 58.24 -29.04 11.64
N ILE A 29 58.33 -29.43 10.37
CA ILE A 29 59.03 -30.63 9.84
C ILE A 29 58.39 -31.04 8.51
N GLY A 30 59.20 -30.98 7.44
CA GLY A 30 59.30 -32.09 6.49
C GLY A 30 58.23 -32.29 5.42
N THR A 31 58.74 -32.40 4.20
CA THR A 31 58.24 -33.17 3.05
C THR A 31 57.27 -32.50 2.08
N MET A 32 57.81 -32.26 0.87
CA MET A 32 57.13 -32.34 -0.44
C MET A 32 56.01 -33.42 -0.47
N PRO A 33 54.98 -33.35 -1.36
CA PRO A 33 55.13 -32.95 -2.77
C PRO A 33 53.90 -32.33 -3.50
N ILE A 34 54.21 -31.85 -4.71
CA ILE A 34 53.38 -31.84 -5.94
C ILE A 34 52.30 -30.75 -6.11
N LEU A 35 52.56 -29.96 -7.17
CA LEU A 35 51.66 -29.37 -8.17
C LEU A 35 50.22 -29.09 -7.72
N ALA A 36 49.82 -27.82 -7.78
CA ALA A 36 49.09 -27.32 -8.94
C ALA A 36 48.71 -25.83 -8.76
N ILE A 37 48.82 -25.08 -9.87
CA ILE A 37 48.18 -23.78 -10.17
C ILE A 37 48.89 -22.57 -9.53
N ASN A 38 49.41 -21.56 -10.24
CA ASN A 38 49.08 -21.02 -11.55
C ASN A 38 50.33 -20.29 -12.11
N VAL A 39 50.95 -20.79 -13.18
CA VAL A 39 51.90 -20.03 -14.02
C VAL A 39 51.29 -19.90 -15.40
N THR A 40 50.21 -19.13 -15.47
CA THR A 40 49.51 -18.75 -16.69
C THR A 40 49.95 -17.35 -17.16
N ALA A 41 51.16 -16.93 -16.77
CA ALA A 41 51.76 -15.65 -17.15
C ALA A 41 53.18 -15.75 -17.71
N MET A 42 53.77 -16.96 -17.81
CA MET A 42 55.15 -17.16 -18.29
C MET A 42 55.26 -18.13 -19.47
N SER A 43 54.17 -18.30 -20.23
CA SER A 43 54.12 -19.14 -21.44
C SER A 43 54.21 -18.35 -22.76
N ASN A 44 54.25 -17.01 -22.72
CA ASN A 44 54.20 -16.18 -23.94
C ASN A 44 55.52 -15.51 -24.36
N ILE A 45 56.65 -15.83 -23.73
CA ILE A 45 57.96 -15.21 -24.06
C ILE A 45 59.05 -16.23 -24.46
N LEU A 46 58.82 -17.55 -24.33
CA LEU A 46 59.80 -18.59 -24.67
C LEU A 46 59.31 -19.63 -25.71
N HIS A 47 58.39 -19.23 -26.61
CA HIS A 47 57.99 -20.02 -27.77
C HIS A 47 58.06 -19.22 -29.09
N ARG A 48 59.27 -18.74 -29.41
CA ARG A 48 59.68 -18.44 -30.78
C ARG A 48 61.01 -19.13 -31.04
N GLU A 49 60.92 -20.44 -31.18
CA GLU A 49 61.97 -21.29 -31.66
C GLU A 49 62.13 -21.12 -33.19
N THR A 50 63.38 -21.00 -33.61
CA THR A 50 63.98 -21.73 -34.75
C THR A 50 63.14 -21.84 -36.04
N LYS A 51 63.35 -20.89 -36.96
CA LYS A 51 63.07 -21.07 -38.39
C LYS A 51 64.33 -20.87 -39.23
N TYR A 52 64.87 -22.01 -39.67
CA TYR A 52 65.63 -22.26 -40.90
C TYR A 52 65.97 -21.04 -41.78
N LYS A 53 67.27 -20.77 -41.94
CA LYS A 53 67.90 -20.43 -43.24
C LYS A 53 69.42 -20.57 -43.14
N SER A 54 69.91 -21.78 -43.36
CA SER A 54 71.31 -22.02 -43.73
C SER A 54 71.52 -21.56 -45.18
N LYS A 55 71.99 -20.33 -45.38
CA LYS A 55 72.64 -19.94 -46.64
C LYS A 55 74.11 -20.31 -46.51
N GLY A 56 74.47 -21.44 -47.11
CA GLY A 56 75.86 -21.82 -47.34
C GLY A 56 76.52 -20.78 -48.24
N TYR A 57 77.48 -20.05 -47.69
CA TYR A 57 78.50 -19.39 -48.47
C TYR A 57 79.72 -20.30 -48.48
N PHE A 58 79.84 -21.07 -49.57
CA PHE A 58 81.08 -21.71 -49.98
C PHE A 58 82.12 -20.59 -50.22
N PHE A 59 83.07 -20.42 -49.30
CA PHE A 59 84.28 -19.66 -49.57
C PHE A 59 85.30 -20.62 -50.19
N ASN A 60 85.64 -20.34 -51.45
CA ASN A 60 86.70 -21.01 -52.21
C ASN A 60 88.03 -20.94 -51.44
N LEU A 61 88.48 -22.07 -50.91
CA LEU A 61 89.89 -22.26 -50.54
C LEU A 61 90.69 -22.41 -51.83
N ARG A 62 91.27 -21.30 -52.28
CA ARG A 62 92.27 -21.28 -53.35
C ARG A 62 93.53 -21.95 -52.79
N THR A 63 93.81 -23.18 -53.21
CA THR A 63 95.08 -23.86 -52.98
C THR A 63 96.17 -23.11 -53.76
N GLY A 64 96.85 -22.19 -53.09
CA GLY A 64 98.03 -21.47 -53.58
C GLY A 64 99.21 -21.79 -52.67
N GLY A 65 100.34 -22.15 -53.28
CA GLY A 65 101.50 -22.81 -52.67
C GLY A 65 101.96 -22.25 -51.31
N PHE A 66 102.09 -23.16 -50.35
CA PHE A 66 103.00 -23.02 -49.23
C PHE A 66 104.39 -23.50 -49.70
N SER A 67 105.20 -22.57 -50.17
CA SER A 67 106.65 -22.74 -50.26
C SER A 67 107.27 -21.70 -49.32
N ASP A 68 107.91 -22.21 -48.26
CA ASP A 68 108.83 -21.54 -47.34
C ASP A 68 108.31 -20.32 -46.55
N MET A 69 107.62 -20.57 -45.43
CA MET A 69 107.40 -19.56 -44.37
C MET A 69 108.35 -19.79 -43.19
N ASN A 70 109.14 -18.76 -42.87
CA ASN A 70 110.08 -18.74 -41.75
C ASN A 70 109.34 -18.67 -40.40
N VAL A 71 109.87 -19.40 -39.41
CA VAL A 71 109.31 -19.58 -38.06
C VAL A 71 109.01 -18.26 -37.32
N THR A 72 109.68 -17.16 -37.70
CA THR A 72 109.48 -15.83 -37.12
C THR A 72 108.09 -15.25 -37.36
N ASP A 73 107.48 -15.50 -38.53
CA ASP A 73 106.19 -14.88 -38.89
C ASP A 73 105.01 -15.53 -38.15
N VAL A 74 105.13 -16.83 -37.85
CA VAL A 74 104.14 -17.56 -37.05
C VAL A 74 104.12 -17.04 -35.60
N ILE A 75 105.29 -16.77 -35.03
CA ILE A 75 105.40 -16.26 -33.63
C ILE A 75 104.78 -14.87 -33.49
N ILE A 76 104.98 -13.99 -34.48
CA ILE A 76 104.40 -12.63 -34.46
C ILE A 76 102.87 -12.68 -34.56
N SER A 77 102.32 -13.55 -35.41
CA SER A 77 100.87 -13.72 -35.54
C SER A 77 100.20 -14.25 -34.27
N ILE A 78 100.87 -15.15 -33.54
CA ILE A 78 100.38 -15.67 -32.25
C ILE A 78 100.44 -14.59 -31.16
N LEU A 79 101.49 -13.77 -31.12
CA LEU A 79 101.60 -12.66 -30.15
C LEU A 79 100.55 -11.58 -30.38
N ILE A 80 100.29 -11.21 -31.64
CA ILE A 80 99.25 -10.22 -31.98
C ILE A 80 97.84 -10.81 -31.70
N GLY A 81 97.59 -12.07 -32.05
CA GLY A 81 96.35 -12.76 -31.71
C GLY A 81 96.12 -12.86 -30.19
N GLY A 82 97.18 -13.16 -29.43
CA GLY A 82 97.19 -13.17 -27.97
C GLY A 82 96.87 -11.79 -27.37
N ALA A 83 97.52 -10.74 -27.85
CA ALA A 83 97.29 -9.38 -27.37
C ALA A 83 95.87 -8.87 -27.69
N MET A 84 95.35 -9.13 -28.89
CA MET A 84 93.98 -8.73 -29.25
C MET A 84 92.94 -9.50 -28.44
N SER A 85 93.12 -10.80 -28.24
CA SER A 85 92.20 -11.60 -27.43
C SER A 85 92.18 -11.15 -25.96
N ALA A 86 93.33 -10.81 -25.38
CA ALA A 86 93.43 -10.25 -24.03
C ALA A 86 92.76 -8.87 -23.93
N PHE A 87 92.93 -8.01 -24.95
CA PHE A 87 92.27 -6.70 -24.99
C PHE A 87 90.74 -6.82 -25.07
N PHE A 88 90.22 -7.68 -25.95
CA PHE A 88 88.78 -7.93 -26.04
C PHE A 88 88.22 -8.57 -24.75
N ALA A 89 88.93 -9.51 -24.14
CA ALA A 89 88.51 -10.11 -22.87
C ALA A 89 88.43 -9.08 -21.74
N LEU A 90 89.41 -8.17 -21.64
CA LEU A 90 89.39 -7.09 -20.64
C LEU A 90 88.29 -6.05 -20.94
N TYR A 91 88.07 -5.70 -22.20
CA TYR A 91 87.03 -4.77 -22.62
C TYR A 91 85.63 -5.30 -22.33
N PHE A 92 85.34 -6.57 -22.69
CA PHE A 92 84.07 -7.20 -22.37
C PHE A 92 83.88 -7.38 -20.87
N ARG A 93 84.93 -7.74 -20.11
CA ARG A 93 84.86 -7.84 -18.64
C ARG A 93 84.48 -6.52 -17.98
N GLN A 94 84.93 -5.38 -18.49
CA GLN A 94 84.51 -4.08 -17.97
C GLN A 94 83.05 -3.74 -18.29
N LEU A 95 82.55 -4.10 -19.47
CA LEU A 95 81.15 -3.89 -19.84
C LEU A 95 80.20 -4.76 -19.03
N TYR A 96 80.54 -6.04 -18.81
CA TYR A 96 79.74 -6.93 -17.97
C TYR A 96 79.70 -6.47 -16.51
N ARG A 97 80.84 -6.02 -15.96
CA ARG A 97 80.89 -5.51 -14.58
C ARG A 97 80.08 -4.23 -14.39
N LYS A 98 80.06 -3.32 -15.37
CA LYS A 98 79.18 -2.14 -15.34
C LYS A 98 77.70 -2.51 -15.40
N LYS A 99 77.35 -3.49 -16.25
CA LYS A 99 75.96 -3.95 -16.39
C LYS A 99 75.47 -4.70 -15.14
N GLU A 100 76.34 -5.45 -14.48
CA GLU A 100 76.04 -6.15 -13.23
C GLU A 100 75.82 -5.19 -12.06
N ILE A 101 76.65 -4.13 -11.95
CA ILE A 101 76.45 -3.07 -10.94
C ILE A 101 75.15 -2.30 -11.20
N GLU A 102 74.81 -2.02 -12.46
CA GLU A 102 73.54 -1.34 -12.80
C GLU A 102 72.32 -2.22 -12.53
N LEU A 103 72.41 -3.53 -12.81
CA LEU A 103 71.35 -4.51 -12.51
C LEU A 103 71.17 -4.69 -11.00
N GLN A 104 72.25 -4.74 -10.23
CA GLN A 104 72.19 -4.80 -8.76
C GLN A 104 71.60 -3.51 -8.19
N GLY A 105 72.00 -2.34 -8.71
CA GLY A 105 71.41 -1.05 -8.33
C GLY A 105 69.90 -1.02 -8.56
N LYS A 106 69.44 -1.41 -9.76
CA LYS A 106 68.01 -1.50 -10.09
C LYS A 106 67.26 -2.51 -9.23
N GLN A 107 67.84 -3.69 -8.96
CA GLN A 107 67.23 -4.66 -8.03
C GLN A 107 67.09 -4.09 -6.62
N THR A 108 68.13 -3.45 -6.08
CA THR A 108 68.05 -2.84 -4.74
C THR A 108 67.05 -1.70 -4.67
N GLU A 109 66.91 -0.92 -5.76
CA GLU A 109 65.94 0.15 -5.84
C GLU A 109 64.50 -0.40 -5.92
N THR A 110 64.25 -1.41 -6.75
CA THR A 110 62.95 -2.09 -6.82
C THR A 110 62.57 -2.76 -5.49
N ILE A 111 63.51 -3.40 -4.80
CA ILE A 111 63.26 -3.97 -3.47
C ILE A 111 62.92 -2.86 -2.47
N ARG A 112 63.66 -1.76 -2.48
CA ARG A 112 63.41 -0.62 -1.58
C ARG A 112 62.07 0.07 -1.86
N GLU A 113 61.67 0.15 -3.12
CA GLU A 113 60.34 0.65 -3.51
C GLU A 113 59.23 -0.30 -3.07
N ALA A 114 59.42 -1.61 -3.25
CA ALA A 114 58.49 -2.63 -2.78
C ALA A 114 58.36 -2.63 -1.24
N GLU A 115 59.45 -2.42 -0.50
CA GLU A 115 59.44 -2.28 0.97
C GLU A 115 58.67 -1.03 1.42
N LYS A 116 58.89 0.12 0.75
CA LYS A 116 58.14 1.35 1.03
C LYS A 116 56.65 1.20 0.75
N GLU A 117 56.29 0.56 -0.37
CA GLU A 117 54.88 0.34 -0.69
C GLU A 117 54.24 -0.66 0.27
N ALA A 118 54.97 -1.72 0.67
CA ALA A 118 54.51 -2.65 1.70
C ALA A 118 54.31 -1.97 3.06
N GLU A 119 55.21 -1.05 3.46
CA GLU A 119 55.02 -0.25 4.68
C GLU A 119 53.82 0.69 4.58
N LYS A 120 53.60 1.29 3.42
CA LYS A 120 52.46 2.17 3.17
C LYS A 120 51.14 1.40 3.24
N ILE A 121 51.03 0.27 2.53
CA ILE A 121 49.88 -0.64 2.58
C ILE A 121 49.62 -1.09 4.02
N LYS A 122 50.66 -1.45 4.78
CA LYS A 122 50.53 -1.84 6.19
C LYS A 122 50.00 -0.70 7.06
N LYS A 123 50.46 0.53 6.84
CA LYS A 123 49.98 1.72 7.57
C LYS A 123 48.53 2.05 7.21
N GLU A 124 48.17 1.98 5.94
CA GLU A 124 46.81 2.20 5.45
C GLU A 124 45.85 1.15 6.01
N ALA A 125 46.20 -0.14 5.93
CA ALA A 125 45.41 -1.23 6.52
C ALA A 125 45.26 -1.09 8.05
N LEU A 126 46.31 -0.62 8.75
CA LEU A 126 46.22 -0.34 10.19
C LEU A 126 45.33 0.86 10.53
N LEU A 127 45.32 1.89 9.68
CA LEU A 127 44.43 3.04 9.84
C LEU A 127 42.99 2.65 9.58
N GLU A 128 42.72 1.91 8.50
CA GLU A 128 41.40 1.38 8.17
C GLU A 128 40.88 0.43 9.26
N ALA A 129 41.72 -0.47 9.77
CA ALA A 129 41.37 -1.33 10.91
C ALA A 129 41.06 -0.54 12.20
N LYS A 130 41.73 0.61 12.40
CA LYS A 130 41.41 1.50 13.53
C LYS A 130 40.10 2.23 13.30
N ASP A 131 39.87 2.76 12.11
CA ASP A 131 38.66 3.52 11.78
C ASP A 131 37.42 2.62 11.86
N THR A 132 37.48 1.43 11.25
CA THR A 132 36.43 0.40 11.37
C THR A 132 36.19 0.01 12.84
N LYS A 133 37.23 -0.16 13.65
CA LYS A 133 37.09 -0.41 15.09
C LYS A 133 36.37 0.74 15.81
N TYR A 134 36.66 1.99 15.47
CA TYR A 134 35.99 3.15 16.05
C TYR A 134 34.53 3.24 15.61
N GLN A 135 34.24 3.00 14.33
CA GLN A 135 32.88 2.98 13.79
C GLN A 135 32.03 1.90 14.47
N VAL A 136 32.52 0.66 14.51
CA VAL A 136 31.84 -0.46 15.19
C VAL A 136 31.60 -0.15 16.68
N LYS A 137 32.57 0.49 17.35
CA LYS A 137 32.41 0.89 18.75
C LYS A 137 31.34 1.98 18.92
N ALA A 138 31.33 2.98 18.05
CA ALA A 138 30.36 4.07 18.08
C ALA A 138 28.93 3.57 17.80
N GLU A 139 28.78 2.65 16.84
CA GLU A 139 27.50 1.99 16.55
C GLU A 139 27.02 1.15 17.73
N ALA A 140 27.90 0.36 18.36
CA ALA A 140 27.56 -0.41 19.55
C ALA A 140 27.15 0.50 20.73
N GLU A 141 27.86 1.61 20.96
CA GLU A 141 27.49 2.58 22.01
C GLU A 141 26.12 3.24 21.73
N LYS A 142 25.81 3.51 20.46
CA LYS A 142 24.50 4.01 20.03
C LYS A 142 23.40 2.98 20.26
N GLU A 143 23.59 1.74 19.84
CA GLU A 143 22.63 0.65 20.04
C GLU A 143 22.37 0.39 21.54
N ILE A 144 23.42 0.39 22.37
CA ILE A 144 23.30 0.25 23.82
C ILE A 144 22.48 1.41 24.41
N LYS A 145 22.68 2.64 23.93
CA LYS A 145 21.91 3.80 24.40
C LYS A 145 20.44 3.69 24.02
N GLU A 146 20.14 3.28 22.79
CA GLU A 146 18.77 3.06 22.31
C GLU A 146 18.07 1.94 23.09
N LYS A 147 18.72 0.78 23.27
CA LYS A 147 18.21 -0.32 24.10
C LYS A 147 17.96 0.12 25.55
N ARG A 148 18.84 0.94 26.13
CA ARG A 148 18.66 1.45 27.50
C ARG A 148 17.45 2.40 27.61
N GLN A 149 17.21 3.21 26.59
CA GLN A 149 16.01 4.07 26.53
C GLN A 149 14.73 3.23 26.39
N GLU A 150 14.75 2.19 25.55
CA GLU A 150 13.63 1.27 25.39
C GLU A 150 13.32 0.54 26.70
N ILE A 151 14.33 -0.02 27.38
CA ILE A 151 14.18 -0.67 28.68
C ILE A 151 13.55 0.29 29.70
N THR A 152 14.05 1.53 29.78
CA THR A 152 13.49 2.55 30.69
C THR A 152 12.03 2.86 30.38
N HIS A 153 11.64 2.86 29.11
CA HIS A 153 10.26 3.09 28.70
C HIS A 153 9.35 1.90 29.08
N VAL A 154 9.83 0.67 28.87
CA VAL A 154 9.13 -0.56 29.28
C VAL A 154 8.96 -0.60 30.80
N GLU A 155 10.00 -0.29 31.58
CA GLU A 155 9.94 -0.25 33.04
C GLU A 155 8.90 0.76 33.55
N LYS A 156 8.86 1.97 32.99
CA LYS A 156 7.85 2.98 33.34
C LYS A 156 6.42 2.49 33.05
N ARG A 157 6.22 1.84 31.90
CA ARG A 157 4.92 1.27 31.52
C ARG A 157 4.53 0.12 32.43
N LEU A 158 5.49 -0.72 32.84
CA LEU A 158 5.26 -1.84 33.75
C LEU A 158 4.84 -1.32 35.14
N ARG A 159 5.58 -0.34 35.67
CA ARG A 159 5.27 0.30 36.95
C ARG A 159 3.88 0.94 36.96
N HIS A 160 3.51 1.63 35.88
CA HIS A 160 2.16 2.19 35.75
C HIS A 160 1.07 1.11 35.73
N LYS A 161 1.34 -0.05 35.11
CA LYS A 161 0.41 -1.19 35.16
C LYS A 161 0.31 -1.79 36.56
N GLU A 162 1.41 -1.90 37.29
CA GLU A 162 1.42 -2.37 38.69
C GLU A 162 0.56 -1.45 39.58
N GLU A 163 0.76 -0.12 39.50
CA GLU A 163 -0.05 0.85 40.24
C GLU A 163 -1.56 0.77 39.92
N LEU A 164 -1.91 0.48 38.66
CA LEU A 164 -3.30 0.28 38.25
C LEU A 164 -3.87 -1.06 38.76
N LEU A 165 -3.04 -2.10 38.85
CA LEU A 165 -3.44 -3.39 39.41
C LEU A 165 -3.67 -3.30 40.91
N ASP A 166 -2.79 -2.61 41.65
CA ASP A 166 -2.97 -2.38 43.08
C ASP A 166 -4.27 -1.62 43.38
N LYS A 167 -4.55 -0.56 42.62
CA LYS A 167 -5.84 0.16 42.73
C LYS A 167 -7.05 -0.72 42.45
N LYS A 168 -6.93 -1.68 41.52
CA LYS A 168 -8.01 -2.64 41.25
C LYS A 168 -8.16 -3.65 42.37
N LEU A 169 -7.07 -4.13 42.94
CA LEU A 169 -7.08 -5.02 44.11
C LEU A 169 -7.78 -4.35 45.28
N ASP A 170 -7.42 -3.10 45.61
CA ASP A 170 -8.09 -2.32 46.66
C ASP A 170 -9.60 -2.16 46.43
N GLN A 171 -10.01 -1.98 45.16
CA GLN A 171 -11.43 -1.92 44.80
C GLN A 171 -12.13 -3.26 44.95
N PHE A 172 -11.46 -4.36 44.60
CA PHE A 172 -12.00 -5.71 44.77
C PHE A 172 -12.14 -6.07 46.24
N GLU A 173 -11.15 -5.78 47.08
CA GLU A 173 -11.24 -6.03 48.53
C GLU A 173 -12.37 -5.23 49.18
N LYS A 174 -12.57 -3.97 48.78
CA LYS A 174 -13.72 -3.17 49.25
C LYS A 174 -15.05 -3.81 48.85
N LYS A 175 -15.19 -4.24 47.60
CA LYS A 175 -16.39 -4.92 47.12
C LYS A 175 -16.62 -6.24 47.86
N ASP A 176 -15.57 -7.01 48.10
CA ASP A 176 -15.66 -8.28 48.81
C ASP A 176 -16.12 -8.09 50.26
N SER A 177 -15.60 -7.04 50.93
CA SER A 177 -16.08 -6.64 52.26
C SER A 177 -17.56 -6.23 52.25
N GLU A 178 -17.99 -5.47 51.23
CA GLU A 178 -19.41 -5.10 51.06
C GLU A 178 -20.29 -6.32 50.78
N PHE A 179 -19.83 -7.26 49.96
CA PHE A 179 -20.54 -8.50 49.67
C PHE A 179 -20.67 -9.36 50.93
N SER A 180 -19.59 -9.55 51.70
CA SER A 180 -19.64 -10.29 52.96
C SER A 180 -20.60 -9.65 53.98
N LYS A 181 -20.68 -8.32 54.02
CA LYS A 181 -21.69 -7.62 54.85
C LYS A 181 -23.11 -7.91 54.38
N ARG A 182 -23.36 -7.82 53.07
CA ARG A 182 -24.67 -8.13 52.48
C ARG A 182 -25.06 -9.58 52.70
N GLU A 183 -24.14 -10.52 52.54
CA GLU A 183 -24.37 -11.95 52.78
C GLU A 183 -24.81 -12.20 54.23
N LYS A 184 -24.13 -11.55 55.21
CA LYS A 184 -24.55 -11.61 56.62
C LYS A 184 -25.92 -10.97 56.86
N GLU A 185 -26.24 -9.87 56.18
CA GLU A 185 -27.58 -9.27 56.26
C GLU A 185 -28.65 -10.16 55.65
N PHE A 186 -28.36 -10.81 54.51
CA PHE A 186 -29.26 -11.75 53.87
C PHE A 186 -29.49 -12.98 54.74
N GLY A 187 -28.43 -13.57 55.31
CA GLY A 187 -28.58 -14.69 56.24
C GLY A 187 -29.45 -14.33 57.46
N LYS A 188 -29.33 -13.11 58.00
CA LYS A 188 -30.23 -12.63 59.06
C LYS A 188 -31.68 -12.50 58.59
N LYS A 189 -31.91 -11.98 57.38
CA LYS A 189 -33.25 -11.85 56.80
C LYS A 189 -33.87 -13.22 56.50
N GLU A 190 -33.09 -14.16 56.00
CA GLU A 190 -33.50 -15.54 55.74
C GLU A 190 -33.90 -16.25 57.03
N GLN A 191 -33.11 -16.11 58.09
CA GLN A 191 -33.45 -16.63 59.42
C GLN A 191 -34.76 -16.02 59.93
N ALA A 192 -34.91 -14.70 59.84
CA ALA A 192 -36.14 -14.00 60.25
C ALA A 192 -37.35 -14.40 59.41
N GLN A 193 -37.14 -14.73 58.13
CA GLN A 193 -38.18 -15.20 57.23
C GLN A 193 -38.59 -16.63 57.58
N GLN A 194 -37.65 -17.54 57.85
CA GLN A 194 -37.94 -18.90 58.33
C GLN A 194 -38.70 -18.88 59.65
N ASP A 195 -38.34 -18.00 60.57
CA ASP A 195 -39.06 -17.85 61.84
C ASP A 195 -40.49 -17.33 61.62
N ARG A 196 -40.66 -16.38 60.69
CA ARG A 196 -41.99 -15.93 60.25
C ARG A 196 -42.78 -17.02 59.56
N GLU A 197 -42.16 -17.84 58.72
CA GLU A 197 -42.81 -18.96 58.03
C GLU A 197 -43.35 -19.97 59.04
N LYS A 198 -42.55 -20.33 60.05
CA LYS A 198 -43.01 -21.21 61.14
C LYS A 198 -44.16 -20.61 61.92
N GLU A 199 -44.11 -19.30 62.20
CA GLU A 199 -45.20 -18.59 62.88
C GLU A 199 -46.46 -18.56 61.99
N TYR A 200 -46.30 -18.31 60.69
CA TYR A 200 -47.38 -18.33 59.69
C TYR A 200 -47.99 -19.72 59.56
N GLU A 201 -47.21 -20.79 59.46
CA GLU A 201 -47.73 -22.17 59.44
C GLU A 201 -48.55 -22.47 60.69
N ARG A 202 -48.10 -22.01 61.85
CA ARG A 202 -48.83 -22.13 63.12
C ARG A 202 -50.17 -21.38 63.07
N LEU A 203 -50.15 -20.13 62.59
CA LEU A 203 -51.34 -19.31 62.41
C LEU A 203 -52.28 -19.91 61.38
N LEU A 204 -51.75 -20.42 60.26
CA LEU A 204 -52.51 -21.09 59.21
C LEU A 204 -53.18 -22.33 59.76
N GLN A 205 -52.50 -23.13 60.60
CA GLN A 205 -53.10 -24.31 61.21
C GLN A 205 -54.26 -23.93 62.14
N ILE A 206 -54.10 -22.87 62.95
CA ILE A 206 -55.17 -22.33 63.81
C ILE A 206 -56.32 -21.76 62.97
N GLU A 207 -56.02 -21.10 61.86
CA GLU A 207 -57.00 -20.50 60.96
C GLU A 207 -57.71 -21.56 60.12
N THR A 208 -57.02 -22.63 59.73
CA THR A 208 -57.60 -23.79 59.04
C THR A 208 -58.55 -24.54 59.98
N GLU A 209 -58.19 -24.77 61.24
CA GLU A 209 -59.10 -25.34 62.26
C GLU A 209 -60.33 -24.45 62.53
N LYS A 210 -60.20 -23.12 62.37
CA LYS A 210 -61.30 -22.16 62.51
C LYS A 210 -62.14 -22.05 61.24
N LEU A 211 -61.54 -22.12 60.05
CA LEU A 211 -62.21 -22.10 58.75
C LEU A 211 -62.93 -23.43 58.48
N GLU A 212 -62.36 -24.57 58.88
CA GLU A 212 -63.04 -25.89 58.92
C GLU A 212 -64.31 -25.85 59.78
N LYS A 213 -64.36 -24.95 60.78
CA LYS A 213 -65.55 -24.70 61.61
C LYS A 213 -66.52 -23.67 61.04
N ILE A 214 -66.10 -22.81 60.11
CA ILE A 214 -66.86 -21.58 59.77
C ILE A 214 -67.25 -21.50 58.28
N SER A 215 -66.44 -21.95 57.33
CA SER A 215 -66.68 -21.71 55.91
C SER A 215 -67.10 -22.99 55.19
N GLY A 216 -68.41 -23.14 54.93
CA GLY A 216 -68.98 -24.19 54.08
C GLY A 216 -68.62 -24.04 52.58
N ILE A 217 -67.34 -23.89 52.27
CA ILE A 217 -66.77 -23.89 50.92
C ILE A 217 -65.68 -24.98 50.91
N THR A 218 -65.63 -25.77 49.84
CA THR A 218 -64.70 -26.91 49.78
C THR A 218 -63.26 -26.44 49.53
N SER A 219 -62.27 -27.13 50.12
CA SER A 219 -60.84 -26.82 49.98
C SER A 219 -60.37 -26.73 48.51
N GLU A 220 -61.02 -27.48 47.62
CA GLU A 220 -60.75 -27.48 46.18
C GLU A 220 -61.15 -26.18 45.47
N GLU A 221 -62.25 -25.54 45.87
CA GLU A 221 -62.71 -24.28 45.26
C GLU A 221 -61.80 -23.10 45.63
N ALA A 222 -61.34 -23.04 46.89
CA ALA A 222 -60.38 -22.05 47.35
C ALA A 222 -59.01 -22.20 46.66
N LYS A 223 -58.55 -23.45 46.48
CA LYS A 223 -57.30 -23.77 45.78
C LYS A 223 -57.36 -23.36 44.31
N SER A 224 -58.49 -23.60 43.64
CA SER A 224 -58.68 -23.23 42.23
C SER A 224 -58.64 -21.70 42.01
N GLN A 225 -59.30 -20.93 42.87
CA GLN A 225 -59.27 -19.46 42.77
C GLN A 225 -57.87 -18.88 43.04
N LEU A 226 -57.14 -19.45 44.01
CA LEU A 226 -55.77 -19.03 44.32
C LEU A 226 -54.83 -19.32 43.14
N LEU A 227 -54.89 -20.54 42.59
CA LEU A 227 -54.07 -20.93 41.44
C LEU A 227 -54.31 -20.02 40.23
N LYS A 228 -55.56 -19.62 39.98
CA LYS A 228 -55.90 -18.74 38.86
C LYS A 228 -55.33 -17.32 39.02
N LYS A 229 -55.35 -16.77 40.24
CA LYS A 229 -54.70 -15.48 40.54
C LYS A 229 -53.19 -15.53 40.34
N VAL A 230 -52.55 -16.59 40.83
CA VAL A 230 -51.11 -16.80 40.65
C VAL A 230 -50.76 -16.94 39.16
N GLU A 231 -51.58 -17.65 38.39
CA GLU A 231 -51.37 -17.81 36.94
C GLU A 231 -51.42 -16.47 36.19
N ASP A 232 -52.38 -15.60 36.54
CA ASP A 232 -52.52 -14.28 35.92
C ASP A 232 -51.39 -13.32 36.33
N GLU A 233 -50.95 -13.35 37.59
CA GLU A 233 -49.78 -12.58 38.06
C GLU A 233 -48.49 -13.03 37.36
N VAL A 234 -48.26 -14.35 37.28
CA VAL A 234 -47.09 -14.94 36.61
C VAL A 234 -47.08 -14.58 35.11
N LYS A 235 -48.22 -14.60 34.42
CA LYS A 235 -48.30 -14.16 33.01
C LYS A 235 -47.89 -12.71 32.83
N LEU A 236 -48.34 -11.83 33.73
CA LEU A 236 -48.05 -10.40 33.65
C LEU A 236 -46.58 -10.09 33.97
N GLU A 237 -46.01 -10.79 34.96
CA GLU A 237 -44.60 -10.69 35.32
C GLU A 237 -43.69 -11.28 34.23
N THR A 238 -44.05 -12.44 33.68
CA THR A 238 -43.35 -13.06 32.54
C THR A 238 -43.37 -12.16 31.31
N GLY A 239 -44.52 -11.52 31.01
CA GLY A 239 -44.61 -10.58 29.89
C GLY A 239 -43.71 -9.35 30.07
N ARG A 240 -43.57 -8.83 31.29
CA ARG A 240 -42.62 -7.74 31.60
C ARG A 240 -41.17 -8.20 31.44
N LEU A 241 -40.85 -9.40 31.93
CA LEU A 241 -39.52 -9.98 31.81
C LEU A 241 -39.12 -10.20 30.35
N ILE A 242 -40.02 -10.76 29.52
CA ILE A 242 -39.78 -10.94 28.08
C ILE A 242 -39.46 -9.59 27.42
N LYS A 243 -40.28 -8.56 27.67
CA LYS A 243 -40.08 -7.24 27.08
C LYS A 243 -38.77 -6.59 27.54
N GLN A 244 -38.38 -6.79 28.79
CA GLN A 244 -37.10 -6.33 29.31
C GLN A 244 -35.94 -7.05 28.62
N ILE A 245 -35.99 -8.38 28.51
CA ILE A 245 -34.96 -9.18 27.83
C ILE A 245 -34.84 -8.78 26.35
N GLU A 246 -35.95 -8.56 25.65
CA GLU A 246 -35.94 -8.09 24.26
C GLU A 246 -35.28 -6.72 24.11
N GLN A 247 -35.58 -5.79 25.03
CA GLN A 247 -34.98 -4.46 25.04
C GLN A 247 -33.48 -4.52 25.33
N GLU A 248 -33.05 -5.30 26.34
CA GLU A 248 -31.64 -5.52 26.67
C GLU A 248 -30.89 -6.18 25.49
N ALA A 249 -31.49 -7.17 24.84
CA ALA A 249 -30.93 -7.81 23.66
C ALA A 249 -30.77 -6.81 22.50
N LYS A 250 -31.76 -5.92 22.30
CA LYS A 250 -31.69 -4.88 21.28
C LYS A 250 -30.57 -3.88 21.55
N GLU A 251 -30.46 -3.38 22.78
CA GLU A 251 -29.41 -2.44 23.18
C GLU A 251 -28.00 -3.04 23.07
N GLU A 252 -27.83 -4.28 23.52
CA GLU A 252 -26.55 -5.00 23.40
C GLU A 252 -26.22 -5.31 21.94
N SER A 253 -27.21 -5.65 21.10
CA SER A 253 -27.01 -5.88 19.67
C SER A 253 -26.52 -4.62 18.95
N GLU A 254 -27.09 -3.45 19.27
CA GLU A 254 -26.68 -2.18 18.68
C GLU A 254 -25.24 -1.82 19.09
N LYS A 255 -24.90 -2.04 20.36
CA LYS A 255 -23.55 -1.83 20.88
C LYS A 255 -22.53 -2.76 20.20
N ARG A 256 -22.86 -4.04 20.03
CA ARG A 256 -22.02 -5.01 19.31
C ARG A 256 -21.86 -4.65 17.84
N ALA A 257 -22.93 -4.26 17.15
CA ALA A 257 -22.88 -3.83 15.76
C ALA A 257 -21.94 -2.63 15.57
N LYS A 258 -22.08 -1.59 16.41
CA LYS A 258 -21.16 -0.44 16.42
C LYS A 258 -19.71 -0.86 16.66
N HIS A 259 -19.48 -1.82 17.55
CA HIS A 259 -18.14 -2.33 17.82
C HIS A 259 -17.53 -3.06 16.61
N ILE A 260 -18.28 -3.96 15.97
CA ILE A 260 -17.84 -4.72 14.79
C ILE A 260 -17.52 -3.77 13.63
N ILE A 261 -18.40 -2.79 13.36
CA ILE A 261 -18.19 -1.78 12.32
C ILE A 261 -16.94 -0.94 12.63
N SER A 262 -16.80 -0.47 13.87
CA SER A 262 -15.63 0.33 14.30
C SER A 262 -14.33 -0.45 14.14
N LEU A 263 -14.33 -1.74 14.49
CA LEU A 263 -13.18 -2.61 14.35
C LEU A 263 -12.82 -2.85 12.88
N ALA A 264 -13.81 -3.07 12.02
CA ALA A 264 -13.62 -3.20 10.58
C ALA A 264 -13.03 -1.92 9.97
N ILE A 265 -13.50 -0.74 10.39
CA ILE A 265 -12.92 0.55 9.98
C ILE A 265 -11.49 0.71 10.47
N GLN A 266 -11.21 0.44 11.75
CA GLN A 266 -9.87 0.58 12.35
C GLN A 266 -8.83 -0.33 11.72
N ARG A 267 -9.22 -1.56 11.34
CA ARG A 267 -8.32 -2.54 10.74
C ARG A 267 -8.05 -2.28 9.25
N TYR A 268 -8.88 -1.48 8.57
CA TYR A 268 -8.67 -1.15 7.18
C TYR A 268 -7.71 0.03 7.02
N SER A 269 -6.48 -0.21 6.55
CA SER A 269 -5.49 0.83 6.21
C SER A 269 -5.28 0.96 4.69
N GLY A 270 -6.29 1.47 3.97
CA GLY A 270 -6.16 1.76 2.54
C GLY A 270 -5.87 3.24 2.29
N GLU A 271 -4.85 3.54 1.48
CA GLU A 271 -4.66 4.86 0.89
C GLU A 271 -5.69 5.07 -0.22
N HIS A 272 -6.36 6.22 -0.22
CA HIS A 272 -7.33 6.57 -1.26
C HIS A 272 -6.85 7.81 -2.00
N VAL A 273 -6.61 7.65 -3.29
CA VAL A 273 -6.36 8.77 -4.21
C VAL A 273 -7.66 8.95 -5.00
N CYS A 274 -8.28 10.13 -4.89
CA CYS A 274 -9.36 10.49 -5.79
C CYS A 274 -8.77 10.74 -7.17
N ASP A 275 -9.14 9.92 -8.15
CA ASP A 275 -8.71 10.13 -9.52
C ASP A 275 -9.40 11.35 -10.13
N ALA A 276 -8.65 12.13 -10.92
CA ALA A 276 -9.20 13.28 -11.62
C ALA A 276 -10.23 12.82 -12.67
N THR A 277 -11.40 13.48 -12.69
CA THR A 277 -12.48 13.22 -13.67
C THR A 277 -12.09 13.56 -15.11
N VAL A 278 -11.07 14.39 -15.30
CA VAL A 278 -10.57 14.81 -16.62
C VAL A 278 -9.22 14.17 -16.86
N THR A 279 -9.12 13.41 -17.95
CA THR A 279 -7.85 12.86 -18.43
C THR A 279 -7.24 13.85 -19.41
N ALA A 280 -6.24 14.61 -18.96
CA ALA A 280 -5.47 15.53 -19.78
C ALA A 280 -4.02 15.09 -19.88
N VAL A 281 -3.42 15.25 -21.05
CA VAL A 281 -1.99 14.99 -21.29
C VAL A 281 -1.28 16.32 -21.45
N THR A 282 -0.22 16.53 -20.66
CA THR A 282 0.60 17.73 -20.74
C THR A 282 1.54 17.65 -21.93
N LEU A 283 1.62 18.75 -22.69
CA LEU A 283 2.51 18.90 -23.83
C LEU A 283 3.76 19.68 -23.43
N PRO A 284 4.96 19.27 -23.86
CA PRO A 284 6.20 19.96 -23.49
C PRO A 284 6.40 21.30 -24.22
N ASN A 285 5.74 21.52 -25.36
CA ASN A 285 5.76 22.79 -26.11
C ASN A 285 4.65 22.82 -27.21
N GLU A 286 4.41 24.00 -27.77
CA GLU A 286 3.47 24.22 -28.89
C GLU A 286 3.89 23.51 -30.19
N GLU A 287 5.19 23.25 -30.39
CA GLU A 287 5.66 22.48 -31.55
C GLU A 287 5.11 21.04 -31.53
N MET A 288 5.06 20.42 -30.35
CA MET A 288 4.47 19.09 -30.17
C MET A 288 2.96 19.12 -30.40
N LYS A 289 2.26 20.19 -30.01
CA LYS A 289 0.83 20.40 -30.35
C LYS A 289 0.63 20.35 -31.87
N GLY A 290 1.46 21.08 -32.62
CA GLY A 290 1.42 21.08 -34.10
C GLY A 290 1.72 19.71 -34.73
N ARG A 291 2.65 18.93 -34.15
CA ARG A 291 2.97 17.56 -34.61
C ARG A 291 1.85 16.55 -34.31
N ILE A 292 1.16 16.70 -33.18
CA ILE A 292 0.02 15.85 -32.79
C ILE A 292 -1.16 16.06 -33.75
N ILE A 293 -1.46 17.32 -34.10
CA ILE A 293 -2.49 17.64 -35.10
C ILE A 293 -2.05 17.11 -36.48
N GLY A 294 -0.82 17.44 -36.88
CA GLY A 294 -0.27 17.11 -38.20
C GLY A 294 -0.89 17.96 -39.32
N ARG A 295 -0.31 17.87 -40.53
CA ARG A 295 -0.84 18.59 -41.70
C ARG A 295 -2.28 18.15 -41.97
N GLU A 296 -3.20 19.10 -42.04
CA GLU A 296 -4.65 18.88 -42.24
C GLU A 296 -5.33 17.98 -41.18
N GLY A 297 -4.74 17.87 -39.97
CA GLY A 297 -5.31 17.01 -38.93
C GLY A 297 -5.08 15.51 -39.18
N ARG A 298 -4.17 15.13 -40.09
CA ARG A 298 -3.97 13.71 -40.44
C ARG A 298 -3.55 12.83 -39.26
N ASN A 299 -2.76 13.39 -38.34
CA ASN A 299 -2.17 12.63 -37.23
C ASN A 299 -3.20 12.47 -36.11
N ILE A 300 -3.95 13.52 -35.80
CA ILE A 300 -5.02 13.46 -34.80
C ILE A 300 -6.15 12.51 -35.26
N ARG A 301 -6.54 12.55 -36.54
CA ARG A 301 -7.50 11.57 -37.10
C ARG A 301 -7.00 10.13 -37.04
N ALA A 302 -5.70 9.91 -37.28
CA ALA A 302 -5.11 8.57 -37.15
C ALA A 302 -5.10 8.09 -35.69
N LEU A 303 -4.85 8.99 -34.73
CA LEU A 303 -4.97 8.71 -33.29
C LEU A 303 -6.41 8.36 -32.91
N GLU A 304 -7.38 9.19 -33.31
CA GLU A 304 -8.81 8.98 -33.08
C GLU A 304 -9.30 7.66 -33.68
N ALA A 305 -8.89 7.35 -34.91
CA ALA A 305 -9.25 6.10 -35.58
C ALA A 305 -8.62 4.86 -34.91
N ALA A 306 -7.36 4.96 -34.45
CA ALA A 306 -6.66 3.84 -33.83
C ALA A 306 -7.15 3.55 -32.39
N THR A 307 -7.45 4.59 -31.61
CA THR A 307 -7.86 4.47 -30.19
C THR A 307 -9.37 4.44 -30.00
N GLY A 308 -10.13 5.07 -30.90
CA GLY A 308 -11.57 5.28 -30.76
C GLY A 308 -11.94 6.29 -29.67
N VAL A 309 -11.09 7.30 -29.46
CA VAL A 309 -11.22 8.38 -28.45
C VAL A 309 -10.99 9.72 -29.14
N ASP A 310 -11.77 10.73 -28.80
CA ASP A 310 -11.66 12.08 -29.35
C ASP A 310 -10.57 12.87 -28.62
N PHE A 311 -9.68 13.50 -29.37
CA PHE A 311 -8.59 14.31 -28.81
C PHE A 311 -8.95 15.79 -29.00
N ILE A 312 -9.37 16.43 -27.91
CA ILE A 312 -9.78 17.83 -27.92
C ILE A 312 -8.55 18.70 -27.65
N VAL A 313 -8.21 19.51 -28.65
CA VAL A 313 -7.09 20.45 -28.61
C VAL A 313 -7.66 21.86 -28.57
N ASP A 314 -7.84 22.40 -27.36
CA ASP A 314 -8.41 23.74 -27.14
C ASP A 314 -7.34 24.84 -27.15
N ASP A 315 -7.78 26.10 -26.94
CA ASP A 315 -6.94 27.28 -26.72
C ASP A 315 -6.13 27.21 -25.41
N THR A 316 -6.36 26.18 -24.58
CA THR A 316 -5.55 25.94 -23.38
C THR A 316 -4.11 25.63 -23.82
N PRO A 317 -3.11 26.43 -23.39
CA PRO A 317 -1.73 26.17 -23.72
C PRO A 317 -1.27 24.86 -23.08
N GLU A 318 -0.43 24.11 -23.81
CA GLU A 318 0.32 22.97 -23.27
C GLU A 318 -0.50 21.76 -22.76
N ALA A 319 -1.76 21.59 -23.18
CA ALA A 319 -2.57 20.41 -22.80
C ALA A 319 -3.47 19.89 -23.93
N VAL A 320 -3.68 18.57 -23.96
CA VAL A 320 -4.69 17.89 -24.81
C VAL A 320 -5.66 17.14 -23.91
N THR A 321 -6.96 17.36 -24.11
CA THR A 321 -8.02 16.70 -23.33
C THR A 321 -8.52 15.47 -24.08
N LEU A 322 -8.63 14.34 -23.39
CA LEU A 322 -9.13 13.09 -23.96
C LEU A 322 -10.61 12.91 -23.63
N SER A 323 -11.46 12.85 -24.64
CA SER A 323 -12.90 12.61 -24.50
C SER A 323 -13.28 11.25 -25.08
N GLY A 324 -13.99 10.43 -24.31
CA GLY A 324 -14.46 9.13 -24.76
C GLY A 324 -15.17 8.37 -23.65
N PHE A 325 -16.19 7.59 -23.99
CA PHE A 325 -17.05 6.92 -23.01
C PHE A 325 -16.38 5.69 -22.36
N ASP A 326 -15.54 4.96 -23.10
CA ASP A 326 -14.81 3.80 -22.58
C ASP A 326 -13.51 4.23 -21.86
N PRO A 327 -13.41 4.03 -20.54
CA PRO A 327 -12.22 4.43 -19.79
C PRO A 327 -10.96 3.68 -20.20
N VAL A 328 -11.07 2.42 -20.64
CA VAL A 328 -9.90 1.63 -21.06
C VAL A 328 -9.33 2.19 -22.36
N ARG A 329 -10.20 2.58 -23.30
CA ARG A 329 -9.76 3.23 -24.54
C ARG A 329 -9.11 4.57 -24.25
N ARG A 330 -9.67 5.35 -23.32
CA ARG A 330 -9.11 6.63 -22.89
C ARG A 330 -7.71 6.48 -22.28
N GLU A 331 -7.50 5.42 -21.50
CA GLU A 331 -6.18 5.13 -20.94
C GLU A 331 -5.17 4.69 -22.02
N ILE A 332 -5.60 3.83 -22.95
CA ILE A 332 -4.77 3.44 -24.11
C ILE A 332 -4.37 4.69 -24.90
N ALA A 333 -5.31 5.62 -25.12
CA ALA A 333 -5.06 6.88 -25.80
C ALA A 333 -4.05 7.76 -25.04
N ARG A 334 -4.19 7.88 -23.71
CA ARG A 334 -3.28 8.63 -22.83
C ARG A 334 -1.85 8.11 -22.92
N ILE A 335 -1.65 6.82 -22.66
CA ILE A 335 -0.32 6.20 -22.67
C ILE A 335 0.29 6.23 -24.08
N SER A 336 -0.53 6.03 -25.12
CA SER A 336 -0.06 6.11 -26.51
C SER A 336 0.43 7.51 -26.85
N LEU A 337 -0.31 8.55 -26.43
CA LEU A 337 0.07 9.94 -26.65
C LEU A 337 1.35 10.31 -25.89
N GLU A 338 1.49 9.92 -24.62
CA GLU A 338 2.70 10.13 -23.83
C GLU A 338 3.94 9.48 -24.48
N ARG A 339 3.79 8.25 -25.00
CA ARG A 339 4.89 7.55 -25.70
C ARG A 339 5.25 8.21 -27.02
N LEU A 340 4.26 8.63 -27.80
CA LEU A 340 4.47 9.38 -29.05
C LEU A 340 5.15 10.72 -28.79
N ILE A 341 4.81 11.40 -27.70
CA ILE A 341 5.46 12.64 -27.27
C ILE A 341 6.92 12.37 -26.91
N SER A 342 7.19 11.33 -26.12
CA SER A 342 8.55 10.95 -25.73
C SER A 342 9.42 10.49 -26.90
N ASP A 343 8.84 9.83 -27.91
CA ASP A 343 9.52 9.40 -29.14
C ASP A 343 9.74 10.57 -30.13
N GLY A 344 8.91 11.62 -30.04
CA GLY A 344 9.00 12.83 -30.87
C GLY A 344 8.60 12.63 -32.34
N ARG A 345 8.27 11.41 -32.76
CA ARG A 345 7.87 11.02 -34.12
C ARG A 345 6.38 10.67 -34.16
N ILE A 346 5.59 11.53 -34.79
CA ILE A 346 4.14 11.37 -34.88
C ILE A 346 3.73 11.30 -36.35
N HIS A 347 3.45 10.08 -36.83
CA HIS A 347 2.91 9.81 -38.16
C HIS A 347 2.00 8.57 -38.14
N PRO A 348 1.06 8.41 -39.08
CA PRO A 348 -0.01 7.40 -38.99
C PRO A 348 0.47 5.97 -38.71
N ALA A 349 1.45 5.46 -39.48
CA ALA A 349 1.97 4.11 -39.27
C ALA A 349 2.59 3.88 -37.88
N ARG A 350 3.23 4.90 -37.30
CA ARG A 350 3.82 4.81 -35.96
C ARG A 350 2.76 4.89 -34.86
N ILE A 351 1.73 5.70 -35.10
CA ILE A 351 0.57 5.80 -34.20
C ILE A 351 -0.09 4.43 -34.09
N GLU A 352 -0.39 3.77 -35.20
CA GLU A 352 -1.00 2.44 -35.21
C GLU A 352 -0.14 1.39 -34.49
N GLU A 353 1.18 1.39 -34.75
CA GLU A 353 2.13 0.50 -34.10
C GLU A 353 2.15 0.69 -32.56
N ILE A 354 2.25 1.95 -32.10
CA ILE A 354 2.30 2.26 -30.68
C ILE A 354 0.97 1.94 -29.99
N VAL A 355 -0.16 2.29 -30.60
CA VAL A 355 -1.48 2.02 -30.03
C VAL A 355 -1.71 0.52 -29.87
N GLU A 356 -1.34 -0.30 -30.87
CA GLU A 356 -1.47 -1.76 -30.77
C GLU A 356 -0.55 -2.36 -29.69
N LYS A 357 0.67 -1.83 -29.56
CA LYS A 357 1.59 -2.23 -28.48
C LYS A 357 1.04 -1.87 -27.10
N VAL A 358 0.59 -0.63 -26.92
CA VAL A 358 0.00 -0.14 -25.66
C VAL A 358 -1.27 -0.92 -25.33
N ARG A 359 -2.11 -1.24 -26.32
CA ARG A 359 -3.31 -2.07 -26.12
C ARG A 359 -2.96 -3.44 -25.53
N LYS A 360 -1.93 -4.11 -26.04
CA LYS A 360 -1.45 -5.40 -25.48
C LYS A 360 -0.95 -5.25 -24.05
N GLU A 361 -0.19 -4.20 -23.76
CA GLU A 361 0.34 -3.94 -22.42
C GLU A 361 -0.77 -3.62 -21.41
N VAL A 362 -1.73 -2.76 -21.77
CA VAL A 362 -2.88 -2.43 -20.92
C VAL A 362 -3.74 -3.67 -20.67
N ASN A 363 -3.97 -4.52 -21.68
CA ASN A 363 -4.70 -5.77 -21.49
C ASN A 363 -4.00 -6.74 -20.53
N ASN A 364 -2.67 -6.85 -20.61
CA ASN A 364 -1.89 -7.66 -19.68
C ASN A 364 -1.96 -7.08 -18.26
N ALA A 365 -1.79 -5.76 -18.13
CA ALA A 365 -1.88 -5.07 -16.84
C ALA A 365 -3.27 -5.19 -16.19
N MET A 366 -4.35 -5.16 -16.98
CA MET A 366 -5.72 -5.43 -16.49
C MET A 366 -5.82 -6.85 -15.93
N ARG A 367 -5.32 -7.83 -16.67
CA ARG A 367 -5.37 -9.23 -16.24
C ARG A 367 -4.58 -9.44 -14.94
N GLU A 368 -3.36 -8.92 -14.88
CA GLU A 368 -2.51 -8.99 -13.69
C GLU A 368 -3.18 -8.33 -12.48
N GLU A 369 -3.83 -7.17 -12.65
CA GLU A 369 -4.53 -6.52 -11.53
C GLU A 369 -5.76 -7.32 -11.07
N GLY A 370 -6.51 -7.93 -12.00
CA GLY A 370 -7.61 -8.81 -11.65
C GLY A 370 -7.14 -10.05 -10.88
N GLU A 371 -6.05 -10.68 -11.32
CA GLU A 371 -5.44 -11.83 -10.63
C GLU A 371 -4.92 -11.43 -9.24
N LYS A 372 -4.28 -10.26 -9.15
CA LYS A 372 -3.81 -9.69 -7.88
C LYS A 372 -4.96 -9.41 -6.92
N ALA A 373 -6.08 -8.84 -7.37
CA ALA A 373 -7.24 -8.58 -6.51
C ALA A 373 -7.82 -9.87 -5.92
N VAL A 374 -7.93 -10.93 -6.72
CA VAL A 374 -8.38 -12.26 -6.27
C VAL A 374 -7.38 -12.86 -5.27
N PHE A 375 -6.08 -12.75 -5.56
CA PHE A 375 -5.00 -13.24 -4.70
C PHE A 375 -4.95 -12.52 -3.35
N ASP A 376 -4.98 -11.19 -3.34
CA ASP A 376 -4.94 -10.33 -2.14
C ASP A 376 -6.10 -10.64 -1.16
N LEU A 377 -7.25 -11.07 -1.70
CA LEU A 377 -8.42 -11.44 -0.92
C LEU A 377 -8.43 -12.92 -0.48
N GLY A 378 -7.49 -13.73 -0.99
CA GLY A 378 -7.39 -15.16 -0.70
C GLY A 378 -8.51 -15.99 -1.32
N LEU A 379 -9.05 -15.54 -2.46
CA LEU A 379 -10.11 -16.22 -3.20
C LEU A 379 -9.50 -17.24 -4.17
N THR A 380 -10.18 -18.37 -4.35
CA THR A 380 -9.77 -19.45 -5.27
C THR A 380 -10.92 -19.77 -6.22
N ALA A 381 -10.60 -20.41 -7.35
CA ALA A 381 -11.59 -20.83 -8.36
C ALA A 381 -12.51 -19.68 -8.83
N VAL A 382 -11.93 -18.53 -9.17
CA VAL A 382 -12.65 -17.43 -9.86
C VAL A 382 -12.56 -17.67 -11.37
N HIS A 383 -13.69 -17.61 -12.07
CA HIS A 383 -13.71 -17.84 -13.52
C HIS A 383 -12.85 -16.78 -14.26
N PRO A 384 -12.06 -17.15 -15.29
CA PRO A 384 -11.17 -16.21 -16.01
C PRO A 384 -11.87 -14.96 -16.55
N GLU A 385 -13.14 -15.06 -16.92
CA GLU A 385 -13.92 -13.91 -17.37
C GLU A 385 -14.19 -12.89 -16.26
N PHE A 386 -14.39 -13.31 -15.01
CA PHE A 386 -14.47 -12.37 -13.88
C PHE A 386 -13.14 -11.68 -13.64
N ILE A 387 -12.02 -12.40 -13.75
CA ILE A 387 -10.67 -11.82 -13.61
C ILE A 387 -10.47 -10.69 -14.63
N LYS A 388 -10.90 -10.92 -15.88
CA LYS A 388 -10.84 -9.91 -16.94
C LYS A 388 -11.71 -8.68 -16.63
N LEU A 389 -12.94 -8.89 -16.15
CA LEU A 389 -13.84 -7.78 -15.79
C LEU A 389 -13.35 -7.00 -14.56
N LEU A 390 -12.82 -7.69 -13.54
CA LEU A 390 -12.19 -7.06 -12.38
C LEU A 390 -11.03 -6.16 -12.81
N GLY A 391 -10.19 -6.65 -13.73
CA GLY A 391 -9.13 -5.84 -14.34
C GLY A 391 -9.65 -4.58 -15.02
N ARG A 392 -10.80 -4.66 -15.72
CA ARG A 392 -11.44 -3.52 -16.38
C ARG A 392 -11.90 -2.45 -15.38
N LEU A 393 -12.36 -2.85 -14.19
CA LEU A 393 -12.77 -1.94 -13.13
C LEU A 393 -11.64 -1.04 -12.62
N LYS A 394 -10.36 -1.41 -12.84
CA LYS A 394 -9.19 -0.57 -12.51
C LYS A 394 -9.22 0.77 -13.24
N TYR A 395 -9.81 0.84 -14.43
CA TYR A 395 -9.89 2.08 -15.19
C TYR A 395 -11.24 2.76 -15.06
N ARG A 396 -12.22 2.10 -14.42
CA ARG A 396 -13.55 2.65 -14.20
C ARG A 396 -13.55 3.50 -12.93
N THR A 397 -14.06 4.72 -13.06
CA THR A 397 -14.37 5.57 -11.91
C THR A 397 -15.87 5.75 -11.77
N SER A 398 -16.35 5.75 -10.53
CA SER A 398 -17.74 6.00 -10.17
C SER A 398 -17.75 6.96 -8.98
N TYR A 399 -18.46 8.08 -9.10
CA TYR A 399 -18.49 9.14 -8.08
C TYR A 399 -17.09 9.64 -7.63
N GLY A 400 -16.10 9.62 -8.52
CA GLY A 400 -14.72 10.05 -8.22
C GLY A 400 -13.83 8.99 -7.56
N GLN A 401 -14.33 7.77 -7.38
CA GLN A 401 -13.58 6.64 -6.86
C GLN A 401 -13.29 5.59 -7.92
N ASN A 402 -12.14 4.95 -7.81
CA ASN A 402 -11.82 3.77 -8.59
C ASN A 402 -12.70 2.57 -8.19
N VAL A 403 -13.40 1.95 -9.15
CA VAL A 403 -14.38 0.89 -8.85
C VAL A 403 -13.72 -0.40 -8.40
N LEU A 404 -12.55 -0.76 -8.94
CA LEU A 404 -11.83 -1.96 -8.48
C LEU A 404 -11.37 -1.78 -7.03
N GLN A 405 -10.83 -0.61 -6.70
CA GLN A 405 -10.39 -0.31 -5.34
C GLN A 405 -11.57 -0.33 -4.37
N HIS A 406 -12.70 0.27 -4.75
CA HIS A 406 -13.96 0.19 -4.00
C HIS A 406 -14.42 -1.27 -3.79
N SER A 407 -14.39 -2.10 -4.83
CA SER A 407 -14.78 -3.51 -4.73
C SER A 407 -13.86 -4.30 -3.79
N LYS A 408 -12.54 -4.02 -3.81
CA LYS A 408 -11.59 -4.59 -2.84
C LYS A 408 -11.91 -4.14 -1.42
N GLU A 409 -12.23 -2.86 -1.22
CA GLU A 409 -12.64 -2.30 0.07
C GLU A 409 -13.87 -2.99 0.65
N VAL A 410 -14.93 -3.10 -0.16
CA VAL A 410 -16.18 -3.77 0.21
C VAL A 410 -15.90 -5.22 0.58
N ALA A 411 -15.07 -5.93 -0.20
CA ALA A 411 -14.66 -7.29 0.13
C ALA A 411 -13.91 -7.40 1.47
N TYR A 412 -12.98 -6.49 1.75
CA TYR A 412 -12.25 -6.47 3.03
C TYR A 412 -13.18 -6.22 4.22
N PHE A 413 -14.07 -5.22 4.11
CA PHE A 413 -15.04 -4.91 5.16
C PHE A 413 -16.00 -6.06 5.40
N ALA A 414 -16.62 -6.58 4.34
CA ALA A 414 -17.54 -7.71 4.44
C ALA A 414 -16.85 -8.92 5.06
N GLY A 415 -15.61 -9.22 4.66
CA GLY A 415 -14.81 -10.30 5.23
C GLY A 415 -14.48 -10.11 6.72
N MET A 416 -14.13 -8.89 7.16
CA MET A 416 -13.87 -8.61 8.57
C MET A 416 -15.13 -8.72 9.42
N MET A 417 -16.24 -8.14 8.95
CA MET A 417 -17.53 -8.24 9.66
C MET A 417 -18.02 -9.68 9.74
N ALA A 418 -17.87 -10.45 8.66
CA ALA A 418 -18.22 -11.87 8.64
C ALA A 418 -17.40 -12.67 9.67
N GLY A 419 -16.10 -12.38 9.80
CA GLY A 419 -15.23 -13.03 10.79
C GLY A 419 -15.69 -12.80 12.23
N GLU A 420 -16.05 -11.56 12.57
CA GLU A 420 -16.54 -11.20 13.92
C GLU A 420 -17.93 -11.80 14.20
N LEU A 421 -18.78 -11.95 13.17
CA LEU A 421 -20.10 -12.57 13.27
C LEU A 421 -20.09 -14.10 13.14
N LYS A 422 -18.92 -14.72 12.91
CA LYS A 422 -18.76 -16.15 12.62
C LYS A 422 -19.54 -16.63 11.37
N ALA A 423 -19.70 -15.76 10.39
CA ALA A 423 -20.24 -16.05 9.07
C ALA A 423 -19.11 -16.49 8.09
N ASP A 424 -19.46 -16.85 6.85
CA ASP A 424 -18.46 -17.31 5.88
C ASP A 424 -17.66 -16.13 5.31
N VAL A 425 -16.42 -15.99 5.79
CA VAL A 425 -15.48 -14.94 5.37
C VAL A 425 -15.14 -15.02 3.89
N LYS A 426 -15.00 -16.22 3.32
CA LYS A 426 -14.64 -16.37 1.89
C LYS A 426 -15.80 -15.98 1.00
N LEU A 427 -17.02 -16.40 1.37
CA LEU A 427 -18.23 -16.01 0.66
C LEU A 427 -18.43 -14.49 0.72
N ALA A 428 -18.33 -13.87 1.91
CA ALA A 428 -18.46 -12.42 2.07
C ALA A 428 -17.45 -11.63 1.23
N LYS A 429 -16.19 -12.07 1.18
CA LYS A 429 -15.16 -11.45 0.32
C LYS A 429 -15.45 -11.63 -1.17
N ARG A 430 -15.90 -12.82 -1.59
CA ARG A 430 -16.26 -13.08 -2.99
C ARG A 430 -17.44 -12.23 -3.43
N SER A 431 -18.49 -12.18 -2.61
CA SER A 431 -19.66 -11.34 -2.84
C SER A 431 -19.29 -9.86 -2.87
N GLY A 432 -18.47 -9.38 -1.92
CA GLY A 432 -18.01 -7.99 -1.91
C GLY A 432 -17.13 -7.62 -3.09
N LEU A 433 -16.28 -8.52 -3.60
CA LEU A 433 -15.44 -8.25 -4.76
C LEU A 433 -16.25 -8.17 -6.07
N LEU A 434 -17.32 -8.97 -6.17
CA LEU A 434 -18.11 -9.10 -7.39
C LEU A 434 -19.36 -8.22 -7.42
N HIS A 435 -19.77 -7.61 -6.30
CA HIS A 435 -21.03 -6.88 -6.15
C HIS A 435 -21.30 -5.86 -7.29
N ASP A 436 -20.25 -5.16 -7.71
CA ASP A 436 -20.29 -4.06 -8.69
C ASP A 436 -19.72 -4.44 -10.07
N ILE A 437 -19.50 -5.73 -10.36
CA ILE A 437 -18.87 -6.19 -11.61
C ILE A 437 -19.63 -5.75 -12.87
N GLY A 438 -20.94 -5.50 -12.74
CA GLY A 438 -21.78 -4.99 -13.84
C GLY A 438 -21.32 -3.64 -14.38
N LYS A 439 -20.62 -2.80 -13.59
CA LYS A 439 -20.04 -1.52 -14.05
C LYS A 439 -18.92 -1.68 -15.10
N ALA A 440 -18.46 -2.91 -15.34
CA ALA A 440 -17.54 -3.24 -16.44
C ALA A 440 -18.26 -3.64 -17.75
N LEU A 441 -19.59 -3.83 -17.71
CA LEU A 441 -20.43 -4.36 -18.79
C LEU A 441 -21.53 -3.38 -19.26
N ASP A 442 -21.75 -2.30 -18.52
CA ASP A 442 -22.83 -1.31 -18.71
C ASP A 442 -22.80 -0.58 -20.07
N HIS A 443 -21.65 -0.46 -20.72
CA HIS A 443 -21.55 0.16 -22.06
C HIS A 443 -21.97 -0.75 -23.22
N GLU A 444 -22.06 -2.06 -22.97
CA GLU A 444 -22.40 -3.06 -23.99
C GLU A 444 -23.86 -3.55 -23.86
N ILE A 445 -24.44 -3.41 -22.67
CA ILE A 445 -25.77 -3.93 -22.33
C ILE A 445 -26.52 -2.84 -21.54
N GLU A 446 -27.69 -2.45 -22.04
CA GLU A 446 -28.56 -1.48 -21.39
C GLU A 446 -29.28 -2.11 -20.19
N GLY A 447 -29.18 -1.47 -19.02
CA GLY A 447 -29.83 -1.94 -17.78
C GLY A 447 -29.09 -1.49 -16.51
N PRO A 448 -29.69 -1.72 -15.33
CA PRO A 448 -29.03 -1.44 -14.06
C PRO A 448 -27.86 -2.42 -13.83
N HIS A 449 -26.76 -1.93 -13.28
CA HIS A 449 -25.51 -2.71 -13.20
C HIS A 449 -25.61 -3.93 -12.26
N HIS A 450 -26.47 -3.88 -11.24
CA HIS A 450 -26.70 -5.01 -10.35
C HIS A 450 -27.39 -6.18 -11.08
N GLU A 451 -28.37 -5.92 -11.95
CA GLU A 451 -29.02 -6.96 -12.77
C GLU A 451 -28.09 -7.52 -13.84
N ILE A 452 -27.33 -6.64 -14.53
CA ILE A 452 -26.37 -7.06 -15.56
C ILE A 452 -25.30 -7.96 -14.94
N GLY A 453 -24.75 -7.56 -13.79
CA GLY A 453 -23.78 -8.35 -13.04
C GLY A 453 -24.36 -9.70 -12.61
N ALA A 454 -25.57 -9.71 -12.05
CA ALA A 454 -26.24 -10.93 -11.59
C ALA A 454 -26.53 -11.91 -12.74
N ALA A 455 -27.00 -11.41 -13.89
CA ALA A 455 -27.24 -12.21 -15.09
C ALA A 455 -25.93 -12.82 -15.63
N PHE A 456 -24.86 -12.03 -15.64
CA PHE A 456 -23.53 -12.50 -16.00
C PHE A 456 -23.05 -13.59 -15.04
N ALA A 457 -23.20 -13.38 -13.73
CA ALA A 457 -22.78 -14.33 -12.72
C ALA A 457 -23.55 -15.65 -12.79
N LYS A 458 -24.85 -15.59 -13.07
CA LYS A 458 -25.69 -16.76 -13.33
C LYS A 458 -25.24 -17.54 -14.56
N LYS A 459 -24.85 -16.87 -15.64
CA LYS A 459 -24.36 -17.50 -16.87
C LYS A 459 -23.08 -18.32 -16.65
N TYR A 460 -22.20 -17.87 -15.77
CA TYR A 460 -20.93 -18.55 -15.45
C TYR A 460 -21.01 -19.47 -14.21
N GLY A 461 -22.20 -19.69 -13.67
CA GLY A 461 -22.43 -20.67 -12.60
C GLY A 461 -21.91 -20.26 -11.22
N GLU A 462 -21.95 -18.97 -10.88
CA GLU A 462 -21.65 -18.52 -9.51
C GLU A 462 -22.73 -18.94 -8.50
N ASP A 463 -22.34 -18.98 -7.21
CA ASP A 463 -23.22 -19.33 -6.10
C ASP A 463 -24.41 -18.35 -5.99
N GLU A 464 -25.61 -18.87 -5.75
CA GLU A 464 -26.84 -18.06 -5.63
C GLU A 464 -26.74 -16.98 -4.54
N ARG A 465 -25.96 -17.22 -3.49
CA ARG A 465 -25.71 -16.24 -2.41
C ARG A 465 -24.84 -15.08 -2.89
N VAL A 466 -23.89 -15.32 -3.78
CA VAL A 466 -23.09 -14.26 -4.42
C VAL A 466 -23.98 -13.44 -5.35
N ILE A 467 -24.81 -14.13 -6.16
CA ILE A 467 -25.76 -13.47 -7.07
C ILE A 467 -26.77 -12.62 -6.28
N ASN A 468 -27.29 -13.12 -5.16
CA ASN A 468 -28.19 -12.34 -4.31
C ASN A 468 -27.51 -11.10 -3.75
N ALA A 469 -26.28 -11.20 -3.25
CA ALA A 469 -25.53 -10.03 -2.78
C ALA A 469 -25.36 -8.96 -3.87
N MET A 470 -25.16 -9.38 -5.13
CA MET A 470 -25.12 -8.47 -6.27
C MET A 470 -26.46 -7.81 -6.56
N LEU A 471 -27.59 -8.49 -6.36
CA LEU A 471 -28.91 -7.90 -6.59
C LEU A 471 -29.31 -6.89 -5.51
N VAL A 472 -29.07 -7.21 -4.23
CA VAL A 472 -29.62 -6.47 -3.10
C VAL A 472 -28.69 -5.40 -2.52
N HIS A 473 -27.49 -5.20 -3.08
CA HIS A 473 -26.51 -4.25 -2.49
C HIS A 473 -26.97 -2.79 -2.52
N HIS A 474 -27.88 -2.40 -3.43
CA HIS A 474 -28.53 -1.08 -3.40
C HIS A 474 -29.77 -1.00 -2.51
N GLY A 475 -30.15 -2.10 -1.86
CA GLY A 475 -31.39 -2.22 -1.09
C GLY A 475 -32.60 -2.68 -1.92
N ASP A 476 -32.38 -3.10 -3.16
CA ASP A 476 -33.42 -3.63 -4.05
C ASP A 476 -33.68 -5.11 -3.76
N GLY A 477 -34.43 -5.37 -2.68
CA GLY A 477 -34.85 -6.72 -2.25
C GLY A 477 -34.20 -7.20 -0.95
N ASP A 478 -34.58 -8.41 -0.52
CA ASP A 478 -34.16 -8.96 0.77
C ASP A 478 -32.91 -9.84 0.65
N PRO A 479 -31.90 -9.64 1.53
CA PRO A 479 -30.76 -10.54 1.66
C PRO A 479 -31.19 -11.95 2.06
N ILE A 480 -30.81 -12.97 1.29
CA ILE A 480 -31.11 -14.38 1.63
C ILE A 480 -30.16 -14.96 2.68
N CYS A 481 -28.99 -14.34 2.86
CA CYS A 481 -27.97 -14.75 3.82
C CYS A 481 -27.28 -13.54 4.47
N VAL A 482 -26.57 -13.81 5.57
CA VAL A 482 -25.87 -12.77 6.35
C VAL A 482 -24.81 -12.07 5.49
N GLU A 483 -24.10 -12.81 4.62
CA GLU A 483 -23.05 -12.26 3.77
C GLU A 483 -23.58 -11.21 2.79
N SER A 484 -24.79 -11.40 2.23
CA SER A 484 -25.46 -10.41 1.38
C SER A 484 -25.72 -9.10 2.14
N ALA A 485 -26.25 -9.19 3.37
CA ALA A 485 -26.48 -8.02 4.21
C ALA A 485 -25.17 -7.31 4.61
N LEU A 486 -24.10 -8.09 4.83
CA LEU A 486 -22.77 -7.55 5.11
C LEU A 486 -22.15 -6.83 3.92
N VAL A 487 -22.41 -7.28 2.69
CA VAL A 487 -21.97 -6.58 1.47
C VAL A 487 -22.67 -5.23 1.34
N THR A 488 -24.00 -5.19 1.51
CA THR A 488 -24.76 -3.92 1.53
C THR A 488 -24.23 -2.94 2.59
N ALA A 489 -23.95 -3.43 3.80
CA ALA A 489 -23.36 -2.61 4.86
C ALA A 489 -21.94 -2.13 4.50
N ALA A 490 -21.12 -3.01 3.92
CA ALA A 490 -19.75 -2.71 3.51
C ALA A 490 -19.68 -1.68 2.37
N ASP A 491 -20.59 -1.78 1.39
CA ASP A 491 -20.74 -0.80 0.31
C ASP A 491 -21.09 0.58 0.85
N ALA A 492 -22.12 0.66 1.70
CA ALA A 492 -22.49 1.90 2.37
C ALA A 492 -21.32 2.51 3.19
N LEU A 493 -20.52 1.67 3.86
CA LEU A 493 -19.34 2.12 4.61
C LEU A 493 -18.22 2.64 3.71
N SER A 494 -17.95 2.00 2.57
CA SER A 494 -16.95 2.48 1.60
C SER A 494 -17.41 3.81 0.97
N ALA A 495 -18.70 3.93 0.66
CA ALA A 495 -19.29 5.12 0.04
C ALA A 495 -19.43 6.34 0.98
N ALA A 496 -19.63 6.13 2.28
CA ALA A 496 -19.91 7.19 3.26
C ALA A 496 -18.66 7.91 3.82
N ARG A 497 -17.44 7.54 3.39
CA ARG A 497 -16.20 8.13 3.94
C ARG A 497 -16.05 9.62 3.57
N PRO A 498 -15.66 10.49 4.52
CA PRO A 498 -15.39 11.90 4.22
C PRO A 498 -14.32 12.05 3.14
N GLY A 499 -14.61 12.80 2.08
CA GLY A 499 -13.69 13.03 0.95
C GLY A 499 -13.83 12.05 -0.24
N VAL A 500 -14.57 10.95 -0.08
CA VAL A 500 -14.85 9.94 -1.13
C VAL A 500 -15.87 10.46 -2.15
N ARG A 501 -16.93 11.09 -1.66
CA ARG A 501 -17.86 11.88 -2.47
C ARG A 501 -17.59 13.34 -2.14
N ARG A 502 -16.74 14.00 -2.94
CA ARG A 502 -16.91 15.46 -3.05
C ARG A 502 -18.35 15.67 -3.53
N GLU A 503 -19.11 16.57 -2.91
CA GLU A 503 -20.37 17.03 -3.51
C GLU A 503 -20.11 17.23 -5.00
N SER A 504 -20.94 16.64 -5.86
CA SER A 504 -20.75 16.79 -7.30
C SER A 504 -20.64 18.29 -7.57
N ILE A 505 -19.69 18.68 -8.43
CA ILE A 505 -19.56 20.06 -8.88
C ILE A 505 -20.93 20.59 -9.30
N GLU A 506 -21.77 19.71 -9.85
CA GLU A 506 -23.16 19.97 -10.19
C GLU A 506 -24.07 20.31 -8.99
N ASN A 507 -24.01 19.59 -7.86
CA ASN A 507 -24.75 19.94 -6.65
C ASN A 507 -24.24 21.24 -6.04
N TYR A 508 -22.92 21.47 -6.08
CA TYR A 508 -22.33 22.74 -5.68
C TYR A 508 -22.79 23.91 -6.57
N ILE A 509 -22.83 23.73 -7.89
CA ILE A 509 -23.36 24.70 -8.86
C ILE A 509 -24.85 24.94 -8.61
N LYS A 510 -25.67 23.88 -8.47
CA LYS A 510 -27.10 24.00 -8.16
C LYS A 510 -27.33 24.72 -6.83
N ARG A 511 -26.47 24.53 -5.84
CA ARG A 511 -26.51 25.27 -4.58
C ARG A 511 -26.20 26.75 -4.76
N LEU A 512 -25.16 27.10 -5.51
CA LEU A 512 -24.82 28.50 -5.81
C LEU A 512 -25.94 29.17 -6.61
N GLN A 513 -26.47 28.49 -7.63
CA GLN A 513 -27.61 28.94 -8.43
C GLN A 513 -28.83 29.20 -7.56
N LYS A 514 -29.16 28.29 -6.64
CA LYS A 514 -30.27 28.48 -5.70
C LYS A 514 -30.07 29.67 -4.76
N LEU A 515 -28.85 29.92 -4.30
CA LEU A 515 -28.53 31.12 -3.50
C LEU A 515 -28.72 32.41 -4.32
N GLU A 516 -28.33 32.39 -5.59
CA GLU A 516 -28.54 33.51 -6.51
C GLU A 516 -30.03 33.72 -6.82
N GLU A 517 -30.79 32.65 -7.06
CA GLU A 517 -32.24 32.69 -7.28
C GLU A 517 -33.00 33.28 -6.08
N ILE A 518 -32.66 32.85 -4.86
CA ILE A 518 -33.28 33.39 -3.64
C ILE A 518 -33.04 34.89 -3.54
N ALA A 519 -31.82 35.37 -3.80
CA ALA A 519 -31.50 36.79 -3.74
C ALA A 519 -32.17 37.58 -4.88
N MET A 520 -32.19 37.04 -6.11
CA MET A 520 -32.84 37.67 -7.27
C MET A 520 -34.37 37.72 -7.16
N SER A 521 -34.97 36.90 -6.29
CA SER A 521 -36.42 36.92 -6.06
C SER A 521 -36.94 38.18 -5.33
N TYR A 522 -36.04 38.98 -4.74
CA TYR A 522 -36.41 40.20 -4.02
C TYR A 522 -36.48 41.42 -4.95
N THR A 523 -37.56 42.18 -4.85
CA THR A 523 -37.75 43.45 -5.57
C THR A 523 -36.68 44.47 -5.17
N GLY A 524 -36.06 45.10 -6.16
CA GLY A 524 -34.98 46.08 -5.98
C GLY A 524 -33.57 45.52 -6.18
N VAL A 525 -33.41 44.20 -6.31
CA VAL A 525 -32.14 43.56 -6.66
C VAL A 525 -31.90 43.62 -8.17
N ASP A 526 -30.73 44.12 -8.59
CA ASP A 526 -30.28 44.13 -9.98
C ASP A 526 -29.44 42.90 -10.32
N LYS A 527 -28.44 42.59 -9.48
CA LYS A 527 -27.51 41.47 -9.68
C LYS A 527 -27.15 40.82 -8.35
N CYS A 528 -26.89 39.52 -8.37
CA CYS A 528 -26.38 38.76 -7.24
C CYS A 528 -25.16 37.94 -7.65
N TYR A 529 -24.17 37.84 -6.76
CA TYR A 529 -22.99 37.00 -6.93
C TYR A 529 -22.70 36.23 -5.66
N ALA A 530 -22.60 34.91 -5.75
CA ALA A 530 -22.07 34.08 -4.67
C ALA A 530 -20.52 34.01 -4.77
N ILE A 531 -19.82 34.47 -3.74
CA ILE A 531 -18.36 34.60 -3.65
C ILE A 531 -17.83 33.74 -2.49
N GLN A 532 -16.53 33.46 -2.48
CA GLN A 532 -15.85 32.67 -1.44
C GLN A 532 -16.50 31.30 -1.23
N ALA A 533 -16.73 30.59 -2.34
CA ALA A 533 -17.38 29.30 -2.35
C ALA A 533 -18.76 29.27 -1.65
N GLY A 534 -19.57 30.32 -1.86
CA GLY A 534 -20.91 30.43 -1.28
C GLY A 534 -20.94 30.92 0.18
N ARG A 535 -19.82 31.37 0.73
CA ARG A 535 -19.74 31.95 2.09
C ARG A 535 -19.97 33.45 2.13
N GLU A 536 -19.93 34.13 1.00
CA GLU A 536 -20.31 35.53 0.88
C GLU A 536 -21.27 35.70 -0.31
N ILE A 537 -22.37 36.43 -0.12
CA ILE A 537 -23.31 36.77 -1.21
C ILE A 537 -23.29 38.29 -1.37
N ARG A 538 -22.94 38.75 -2.57
CA ARG A 538 -22.93 40.17 -2.94
C ARG A 538 -24.14 40.49 -3.80
N ILE A 539 -24.95 41.41 -3.31
CA ILE A 539 -26.22 41.79 -3.92
C ILE A 539 -26.07 43.24 -4.34
N ILE A 540 -26.23 43.53 -5.62
CA ILE A 540 -26.25 44.88 -6.18
C ILE A 540 -27.72 45.27 -6.34
N VAL A 541 -28.12 46.37 -5.71
CA VAL A 541 -29.48 46.89 -5.78
C VAL A 541 -29.57 48.10 -6.71
N LYS A 542 -30.75 48.30 -7.31
CA LYS A 542 -31.02 49.46 -8.17
C LYS A 542 -31.16 50.71 -7.30
N PRO A 543 -30.27 51.71 -7.43
CA PRO A 543 -30.30 52.89 -6.58
C PRO A 543 -31.56 53.75 -6.78
N GLU A 544 -32.26 53.62 -7.91
CA GLU A 544 -33.51 54.33 -8.22
C GLU A 544 -34.70 53.76 -7.44
N ASP A 545 -34.70 52.45 -7.19
CA ASP A 545 -35.84 51.72 -6.63
C ASP A 545 -35.66 51.34 -5.15
N THR A 546 -34.48 51.57 -4.58
CA THR A 546 -34.13 51.16 -3.20
C THR A 546 -33.57 52.31 -2.39
N THR A 547 -33.91 52.41 -1.11
CA THR A 547 -33.28 53.31 -0.13
C THR A 547 -32.23 52.56 0.70
N ASP A 548 -31.45 53.28 1.50
CA ASP A 548 -30.46 52.67 2.39
C ASP A 548 -31.15 51.82 3.48
N GLU A 549 -32.32 52.25 3.98
CA GLU A 549 -33.11 51.44 4.92
C GLU A 549 -33.66 50.18 4.24
N MET A 550 -34.15 50.30 3.00
CA MET A 550 -34.60 49.14 2.22
C MET A 550 -33.46 48.17 1.93
N SER A 551 -32.25 48.66 1.65
CA SER A 551 -31.06 47.85 1.42
C SER A 551 -30.69 47.03 2.67
N TYR A 552 -30.81 47.63 3.86
CA TYR A 552 -30.64 46.91 5.12
C TYR A 552 -31.70 45.84 5.34
N LEU A 553 -32.98 46.14 5.06
CA LEU A 553 -34.07 45.17 5.16
C LEU A 553 -33.88 43.98 4.20
N ILE A 554 -33.54 44.24 2.93
CA ILE A 554 -33.24 43.21 1.93
C ILE A 554 -32.12 42.28 2.43
N SER A 555 -31.05 42.83 3.02
CA SER A 555 -29.94 42.03 3.57
C SER A 555 -30.40 41.07 4.68
N ARG A 556 -31.32 41.53 5.55
CA ARG A 556 -31.82 40.77 6.69
C ARG A 556 -32.85 39.72 6.30
N GLU A 557 -33.71 40.03 5.33
CA GLU A 557 -34.74 39.12 4.84
C GLU A 557 -34.12 37.97 4.04
N ILE A 558 -33.14 38.27 3.19
CA ILE A 558 -32.40 37.24 2.45
C ILE A 558 -31.62 36.34 3.41
N ALA A 559 -31.04 36.89 4.48
CA ALA A 559 -30.36 36.09 5.51
C ALA A 559 -31.29 35.06 6.15
N LYS A 560 -32.48 35.50 6.57
CA LYS A 560 -33.50 34.62 7.17
C LYS A 560 -34.01 33.58 6.18
N LYS A 561 -34.24 33.96 4.92
CA LYS A 561 -34.78 33.06 3.90
C LYS A 561 -33.78 31.95 3.56
N ILE A 562 -32.50 32.29 3.44
CA ILE A 562 -31.42 31.32 3.23
C ILE A 562 -31.31 30.38 4.44
N GLU A 563 -31.41 30.89 5.67
CA GLU A 563 -31.40 30.07 6.89
C GLU A 563 -32.58 29.08 6.94
N SER A 564 -33.77 29.46 6.45
CA SER A 564 -34.95 28.59 6.44
C SER A 564 -35.01 27.59 5.30
N GLU A 565 -34.50 27.94 4.11
CA GLU A 565 -34.68 27.13 2.89
C GLU A 565 -33.43 26.29 2.53
N MET A 566 -32.28 26.58 3.14
CA MET A 566 -31.02 25.90 2.84
C MET A 566 -30.25 25.53 4.10
N THR A 567 -29.78 24.29 4.16
CA THR A 567 -28.89 23.82 5.23
C THR A 567 -27.45 24.13 4.84
N TYR A 568 -26.75 24.98 5.59
CA TYR A 568 -25.37 25.37 5.29
C TYR A 568 -24.41 25.11 6.47
N PRO A 569 -23.26 24.45 6.26
CA PRO A 569 -22.25 24.28 7.28
C PRO A 569 -21.42 25.57 7.44
N GLY A 570 -21.89 26.47 8.30
CA GLY A 570 -21.18 27.70 8.66
C GLY A 570 -21.99 28.97 8.40
N GLN A 571 -21.37 30.12 8.65
CA GLN A 571 -22.00 31.43 8.46
C GLN A 571 -21.84 31.91 7.02
N ILE A 572 -22.93 32.44 6.45
CA ILE A 572 -22.94 33.11 5.14
C ILE A 572 -23.02 34.61 5.39
N LYS A 573 -22.09 35.37 4.82
CA LYS A 573 -22.08 36.83 4.89
C LYS A 573 -22.88 37.40 3.73
N ILE A 574 -23.92 38.19 4.02
CA ILE A 574 -24.70 38.87 2.99
C ILE A 574 -24.29 40.33 2.95
N MET A 575 -23.90 40.79 1.77
CA MET A 575 -23.48 42.16 1.53
C MET A 575 -24.34 42.77 0.42
N VAL A 576 -25.09 43.80 0.78
CA VAL A 576 -25.88 44.59 -0.17
C VAL A 576 -25.09 45.85 -0.53
N ILE A 577 -24.91 46.09 -1.82
CA ILE A 577 -24.17 47.22 -2.38
C ILE A 577 -25.16 48.04 -3.21
N ARG A 578 -25.31 49.31 -2.84
CA ARG A 578 -26.03 50.31 -3.62
C ARG A 578 -24.98 51.24 -4.23
N GLU A 579 -24.88 51.25 -5.56
CA GLU A 579 -23.89 52.05 -6.30
C GLU A 579 -24.60 52.89 -7.37
N ALA A 580 -24.41 54.21 -7.34
CA ALA A 580 -24.88 55.12 -8.39
C ALA A 580 -23.67 55.66 -9.17
N ARG A 581 -23.70 55.57 -10.50
CA ARG A 581 -22.62 56.04 -11.38
C ARG A 581 -23.09 57.21 -12.22
N PHE A 582 -22.48 58.37 -12.03
CA PHE A 582 -22.69 59.57 -12.86
C PHE A 582 -21.48 59.75 -13.78
N VAL A 583 -21.73 59.85 -15.07
CA VAL A 583 -20.68 60.03 -16.08
C VAL A 583 -20.99 61.29 -16.88
N GLU A 584 -20.10 62.28 -16.80
CA GLU A 584 -20.11 63.45 -17.67
C GLU A 584 -18.90 63.44 -18.58
N TYR A 585 -19.10 63.90 -19.82
CA TYR A 585 -18.03 64.10 -20.77
C TYR A 585 -17.86 65.60 -20.99
N ALA A 586 -16.73 66.15 -20.55
CA ALA A 586 -16.33 67.50 -20.90
C ALA A 586 -15.98 67.54 -22.40
N ARG A 587 -16.55 68.48 -23.15
CA ARG A 587 -16.18 68.75 -24.54
C ARG A 587 -15.33 70.00 -24.64
#